data_AF-A0A3B0Z7L7-F1
#
_entry.id   AF-A0A3B0Z7L7-F1
#
_cell.length_a   1.000
_cell.length_b   1.000
_cell.length_c   1.000
_cell.angle_alpha   90.00
_cell.angle_beta   90.00
_cell.angle_gamma   90.00
#
_symmetry.space_group_name_H-M   'P 1'
#
loop_
_entity.id
_entity.type
_entity.pdbx_description
1 polymer ?
#
loop_
_entity_poly.entity_id
_entity_poly.type
_entity_poly.pdbx_seq_one_letter_code
_entity_poly.pdbx_strand_id
1 'polypeptide(L)'
;MIRYAGLMILLVLLSACTAAPIQEMSDARQAITAASQAGADSRSPSVLFKAKQYLMVAESALERGEYGVAKRSALKAKRQAVKARLISVNDPL
;
A
#
# COMPACT_ATOMS: atom_id res chain seq x y z
N MET A 1 30.55 33.53 0.00
CA MET A 1 30.18 32.32 -0.78
C MET A 1 30.37 31.03 0.02
N ILE A 2 31.51 30.83 0.71
CA ILE A 2 31.80 29.64 1.55
C ILE A 2 30.75 29.39 2.66
N ARG A 3 30.17 30.45 3.25
CA ARG A 3 29.10 30.34 4.27
C ARG A 3 27.82 29.66 3.77
N TYR A 4 27.46 29.84 2.50
CA TYR A 4 26.26 29.22 1.91
C TYR A 4 26.52 27.78 1.45
N ALA A 5 27.78 27.46 1.13
CA ALA A 5 28.18 26.09 0.80
C ALA A 5 28.01 25.15 2.01
N GLY A 6 28.36 25.60 3.22
CA GLY A 6 28.12 24.83 4.45
C GLY A 6 26.63 24.61 4.74
N LEU A 7 25.79 25.62 4.48
CA LEU A 7 24.34 25.54 4.65
C LEU A 7 23.69 24.56 3.67
N MET A 8 24.13 24.56 2.40
CA MET A 8 23.65 23.63 1.39
C MET A 8 24.05 22.17 1.68
N ILE A 9 25.27 21.94 2.19
CA ILE A 9 25.73 20.60 2.59
C ILE A 9 24.89 20.07 3.77
N LEU A 10 24.51 20.93 4.71
CA LEU A 10 23.67 20.56 5.86
C LEU A 10 22.24 20.15 5.45
N LEU A 11 21.67 20.80 4.42
CA LEU A 11 20.33 20.51 3.88
C LEU A 11 20.27 19.16 3.14
N VAL A 12 21.36 18.71 2.51
CA VAL A 12 21.40 17.43 1.79
C VAL A 12 21.42 16.23 2.75
N LEU A 13 22.00 16.39 3.94
CA LEU A 13 22.16 15.33 4.95
C LEU A 13 20.84 14.91 5.64
N LEU A 14 19.75 15.67 5.50
CA LEU A 14 18.43 15.36 6.10
C LEU A 14 17.55 14.44 5.24
N SER A 15 18.01 14.04 4.05
CA SER A 15 17.19 13.29 3.08
C SER A 15 17.16 11.76 3.27
N ALA A 16 17.87 11.22 4.26
CA ALA A 16 18.01 9.77 4.45
C ALA A 16 16.94 9.10 5.34
N CYS A 17 15.78 9.74 5.54
CA CYS A 17 14.71 9.15 6.35
C CYS A 17 14.00 8.07 5.53
N THR A 18 14.36 6.80 5.75
CA THR A 18 13.62 5.65 5.23
C THR A 18 12.32 5.51 6.04
N ALA A 19 11.37 6.40 5.75
CA ALA A 19 10.11 6.47 6.47
C ALA A 19 9.23 5.23 6.21
N ALA A 20 8.45 4.83 7.22
CA ALA A 20 7.46 3.77 7.10
C ALA A 20 6.47 4.08 5.95
N PRO A 21 5.99 3.07 5.19
CA PRO A 21 5.16 3.25 4.00
C PRO A 21 3.68 3.52 4.33
N ILE A 22 3.42 4.59 5.08
CA ILE A 22 2.09 4.91 5.62
C ILE A 22 1.07 5.14 4.50
N GLN A 23 1.49 5.79 3.42
CA GLN A 23 0.61 6.09 2.29
C GLN A 23 0.18 4.81 1.57
N GLU A 24 1.12 3.92 1.26
CA GLU A 24 0.83 2.66 0.57
C GLU A 24 -0.08 1.75 1.40
N MET A 25 0.10 1.76 2.73
CA MET A 25 -0.77 1.01 3.65
C MET A 25 -2.20 1.57 3.67
N SER A 26 -2.34 2.89 3.74
CA SER A 26 -3.65 3.55 3.69
C SER A 26 -4.36 3.28 2.36
N ASP A 27 -3.65 3.44 1.24
CA ASP A 27 -4.17 3.14 -0.10
C ASP A 27 -4.66 1.69 -0.21
N ALA A 28 -3.91 0.73 0.34
CA ALA A 28 -4.27 -0.68 0.32
C ALA A 28 -5.57 -0.96 1.11
N ARG A 29 -5.69 -0.38 2.31
CA ARG A 29 -6.92 -0.49 3.13
C ARG A 29 -8.12 0.11 2.40
N GLN A 30 -7.97 1.33 1.89
CA GLN A 30 -9.05 2.03 1.16
C GLN A 30 -9.48 1.25 -0.08
N ALA A 31 -8.53 0.67 -0.83
CA ALA A 31 -8.85 -0.14 -2.00
C ALA A 31 -9.64 -1.41 -1.65
N ILE A 32 -9.30 -2.09 -0.54
CA ILE A 32 -10.03 -3.27 -0.06
C ILE A 32 -11.45 -2.89 0.35
N THR A 33 -11.62 -1.78 1.08
CA THR A 33 -12.95 -1.26 1.46
C THR A 33 -13.77 -0.93 0.21
N ALA A 34 -13.19 -0.24 -0.77
CA ALA A 34 -13.87 0.09 -2.03
C ALA A 34 -14.25 -1.15 -2.85
N ALA A 35 -13.45 -2.20 -2.82
CA ALA A 35 -13.77 -3.48 -3.46
C ALA A 35 -14.96 -4.17 -2.76
N SER A 36 -14.95 -4.23 -1.43
CA SER A 36 -16.05 -4.79 -0.64
C SER A 36 -17.36 -4.04 -0.89
N GLN A 37 -17.33 -2.70 -0.88
CA GLN A 37 -18.48 -1.85 -1.22
C GLN A 37 -19.00 -2.08 -2.65
N ALA A 38 -18.13 -2.47 -3.58
CA ALA A 38 -18.51 -2.86 -4.94
C ALA A 38 -19.02 -4.31 -5.04
N GLY A 39 -19.24 -5.01 -3.93
CA GLY A 39 -19.76 -6.38 -3.91
C GLY A 39 -18.72 -7.46 -4.22
N ALA A 40 -17.43 -7.17 -4.05
CA ALA A 40 -16.36 -8.14 -4.29
C ALA A 40 -16.37 -9.34 -3.34
N ASP A 41 -16.97 -9.23 -2.16
CA ASP A 41 -17.14 -10.37 -1.26
C ASP A 41 -18.02 -11.48 -1.87
N SER A 42 -18.94 -11.15 -2.79
CA SER A 42 -19.78 -12.14 -3.47
C SER A 42 -19.30 -12.45 -4.89
N ARG A 43 -18.93 -11.41 -5.66
CA ARG A 43 -18.61 -11.55 -7.09
C ARG A 43 -17.16 -11.91 -7.38
N SER A 44 -16.23 -11.56 -6.48
CA SER A 44 -14.80 -11.88 -6.66
C SER A 44 -14.09 -12.29 -5.35
N PRO A 45 -14.69 -13.20 -4.55
CA PRO A 45 -14.23 -13.52 -3.20
C PRO A 45 -12.77 -13.97 -3.15
N SER A 46 -12.34 -14.81 -4.11
CA SER A 46 -10.96 -15.30 -4.15
C SER A 46 -9.93 -14.20 -4.42
N VAL A 47 -10.29 -13.18 -5.21
CA VAL A 47 -9.39 -12.06 -5.53
C VAL A 47 -9.33 -11.09 -4.35
N LEU A 48 -10.48 -10.81 -3.74
CA LEU A 48 -10.55 -9.99 -2.53
C LEU A 48 -9.82 -10.65 -1.35
N PHE A 49 -9.92 -11.97 -1.20
CA PHE A 49 -9.20 -12.72 -0.18
C PHE A 49 -7.68 -12.59 -0.35
N LYS A 50 -7.16 -12.70 -1.58
CA LYS A 50 -5.73 -12.47 -1.86
C LYS A 50 -5.31 -11.04 -1.49
N ALA A 51 -6.15 -10.04 -1.74
CA ALA A 51 -5.87 -8.66 -1.34
C ALA A 51 -5.73 -8.54 0.19
N LYS A 52 -6.67 -9.12 0.95
CA LYS A 52 -6.66 -9.15 2.42
C LYS A 52 -5.43 -9.90 2.96
N GLN A 53 -5.04 -11.03 2.36
CA GLN A 53 -3.80 -11.74 2.74
C GLN A 53 -2.54 -10.90 2.54
N TYR A 54 -2.42 -10.20 1.41
CA TYR A 54 -1.27 -9.31 1.19
C TYR A 54 -1.23 -8.14 2.18
N LEU A 55 -2.39 -7.60 2.57
CA LEU A 55 -2.44 -6.55 3.58
C LEU A 55 -1.97 -7.07 4.95
N MET A 56 -2.40 -8.28 5.35
CA MET A 56 -1.95 -8.91 6.59
C MET A 56 -0.43 -9.13 6.61
N VAL A 57 0.15 -9.59 5.49
CA VAL A 57 1.62 -9.71 5.35
C VAL A 57 2.28 -8.33 5.45
N ALA A 58 1.68 -7.29 4.87
CA ALA A 58 2.20 -5.94 4.94
C ALA A 58 2.21 -5.40 6.38
N GLU A 59 1.12 -5.60 7.12
CA GLU A 59 0.97 -5.19 8.53
C GLU A 59 2.01 -5.88 9.41
N SER A 60 2.13 -7.20 9.27
CA SER A 60 3.11 -7.98 10.01
C SER A 60 4.56 -7.56 9.70
N ALA A 61 4.87 -7.23 8.45
CA ALA A 61 6.17 -6.70 8.06
C ALA A 61 6.42 -5.29 8.62
N LEU A 62 5.38 -4.44 8.70
CA LEU A 62 5.48 -3.11 9.28
C LEU A 62 5.82 -3.18 10.78
N GLU A 63 5.16 -4.09 11.51
CA GLU A 63 5.41 -4.34 12.94
C GLU A 63 6.85 -4.81 13.20
N ARG A 64 7.42 -5.59 12.29
CA ARG A 64 8.83 -6.04 12.36
C ARG A 64 9.84 -5.00 11.89
N GLY A 65 9.41 -3.82 11.44
CA GLY A 65 10.30 -2.80 10.86
C GLY A 65 10.81 -3.14 9.45
N GLU A 66 10.26 -4.16 8.80
CA GLU A 66 10.61 -4.60 7.44
C GLU A 66 9.92 -3.72 6.38
N TYR A 67 10.19 -2.41 6.39
CA TYR A 67 9.44 -1.42 5.58
C TYR A 67 9.41 -1.71 4.07
N GLY A 68 10.49 -2.28 3.52
CA GLY A 68 10.51 -2.69 2.12
C GLY A 68 9.55 -3.83 1.81
N VAL A 69 9.41 -4.81 2.72
CA VAL A 69 8.45 -5.91 2.59
C VAL A 69 7.03 -5.40 2.79
N ALA A 70 6.83 -4.52 3.78
CA ALA A 70 5.54 -3.88 4.05
C ALA A 70 5.04 -3.13 2.81
N LYS A 71 5.87 -2.24 2.25
CA LYS A 71 5.54 -1.47 1.03
C LYS A 71 5.17 -2.36 -0.16
N ARG A 72 6.00 -3.37 -0.45
CA ARG A 72 5.74 -4.28 -1.58
C ARG A 72 4.44 -5.07 -1.40
N SER A 73 4.17 -5.53 -0.19
CA SER A 73 2.97 -6.29 0.13
C SER A 73 1.72 -5.41 0.09
N ALA A 74 1.78 -4.18 0.60
CA ALA A 74 0.70 -3.19 0.49
C ALA A 74 0.35 -2.88 -0.97
N LEU A 75 1.36 -2.68 -1.84
CA LEU A 75 1.13 -2.48 -3.28
C LEU A 75 0.53 -3.71 -3.98
N LYS A 76 0.84 -4.93 -3.53
CA LYS A 76 0.18 -6.15 -4.02
C LYS A 76 -1.28 -6.22 -3.54
N ALA A 77 -1.53 -5.88 -2.28
CA ALA A 77 -2.89 -5.81 -1.71
C ALA A 77 -3.76 -4.83 -2.50
N LYS A 78 -3.28 -3.58 -2.70
CA LYS A 78 -3.96 -2.55 -3.50
C LYS A 78 -4.31 -3.05 -4.91
N ARG A 79 -3.34 -3.67 -5.62
CA ARG A 79 -3.57 -4.19 -6.98
C ARG A 79 -4.63 -5.28 -7.03
N GLN A 80 -4.61 -6.23 -6.09
CA GLN A 80 -5.63 -7.28 -6.02
C GLN A 80 -7.00 -6.71 -5.67
N ALA A 81 -7.07 -5.73 -4.75
CA ALA A 81 -8.33 -5.09 -4.39
C ALA A 81 -8.96 -4.33 -5.57
N VAL A 82 -8.16 -3.57 -6.33
CA VAL A 82 -8.63 -2.91 -7.56
C VAL A 82 -9.12 -3.92 -8.58
N LYS A 83 -8.41 -5.05 -8.75
CA LYS A 83 -8.85 -6.14 -9.63
C LYS A 83 -10.17 -6.75 -9.18
N ALA A 84 -10.31 -7.02 -7.88
CA ALA A 84 -11.55 -7.55 -7.31
C ALA A 84 -12.73 -6.59 -7.56
N ARG A 85 -12.53 -5.29 -7.29
CA ARG A 85 -13.51 -4.24 -7.59
C ARG A 85 -13.92 -4.23 -9.06
N LEU A 86 -12.95 -4.29 -9.98
CA LEU A 86 -13.23 -4.24 -11.42
C LEU A 86 -14.08 -5.43 -11.87
N ILE A 87 -13.75 -6.65 -11.42
CA ILE A 87 -14.55 -7.86 -11.71
C ILE A 87 -15.98 -7.65 -11.22
N SER A 88 -16.14 -7.16 -9.99
CA SER A 88 -17.47 -7.00 -9.38
C SER A 88 -18.31 -5.90 -10.01
N VAL A 89 -17.69 -4.88 -10.60
CA VAL A 89 -18.43 -3.83 -11.33
C VAL A 89 -18.78 -4.28 -12.75
N ASN A 90 -17.97 -5.14 -13.37
CA ASN A 90 -18.13 -5.56 -14.77
C ASN A 90 -18.89 -6.87 -14.95
N ASP A 91 -19.15 -7.67 -13.91
CA ASP A 91 -19.97 -8.88 -14.00
C ASP A 91 -21.46 -8.50 -14.09
N PRO A 92 -22.15 -8.74 -15.23
CA PRO A 92 -23.60 -8.65 -15.29
C PRO A 92 -24.18 -9.85 -14.54
N LEU A 93 -25.12 -9.59 -13.62
CA LEU A 93 -25.88 -10.61 -12.90
C LEU A 93 -26.63 -11.55 -13.86
#